data_AF-A0A1W1YTB5-F1
#
_entry.id   AF-A0A1W1YTB5-F1
#
_cell.length_a   1.000
_cell.length_b   1.000
_cell.length_c   1.000
_cell.angle_alpha   90.00
_cell.angle_beta   90.00
_cell.angle_gamma   90.00
#
_symmetry.space_group_name_H-M   'P 1'
#
loop_
_entity.id
_entity.type
_entity.pdbx_description
1 polymer ?
#
loop_
_entity_poly.entity_id
_entity_poly.type
_entity_poly.pdbx_seq_one_letter_code
_entity_poly.pdbx_strand_id
1 'polypeptide(L)'
;MDRYNIYAANNRIQHLIFIFILTITVMDAVCTAAGIRLGVIAEGNPLMAAPMYAAPGITAAAVCAGTAALLALIWRLRRRAPWAGAALLSVLAVKLGVVGLHLYWILAL
;
A
#
# COMPACT_ATOMS: atom_id res chain seq x y z
N MET A 1 14.64 -17.56 26.04
CA MET A 1 13.39 -17.15 25.36
C MET A 1 13.01 -18.27 24.42
N ASP A 2 11.85 -18.90 24.60
CA ASP A 2 11.48 -20.13 23.90
C ASP A 2 11.19 -19.88 22.41
N ARG A 3 11.56 -20.80 21.49
CA ARG A 3 11.44 -20.57 20.03
C ARG A 3 10.00 -20.26 19.62
N TYR A 4 9.02 -20.84 20.32
CA TYR A 4 7.60 -20.59 20.14
C TYR A 4 7.24 -19.09 20.25
N ASN A 5 7.81 -18.38 21.25
CA ASN A 5 7.55 -16.95 21.46
C ASN A 5 8.10 -16.09 20.31
N ILE A 6 9.24 -16.49 19.71
CA ILE A 6 9.85 -15.78 18.59
C ILE A 6 8.97 -15.92 17.33
N TYR A 7 8.47 -17.12 17.04
CA TYR A 7 7.57 -17.34 15.90
C TYR A 7 6.23 -16.61 16.05
N ALA A 8 5.66 -16.62 17.26
CA ALA A 8 4.42 -15.89 17.56
C ALA A 8 4.60 -14.37 17.40
N ALA A 9 5.71 -13.81 17.90
CA ALA A 9 6.03 -12.40 17.76
C ALA A 9 6.23 -11.99 16.30
N ASN A 10 6.99 -12.77 15.53
CA ASN A 10 7.22 -12.49 14.10
C ASN A 10 5.90 -12.51 13.29
N ASN A 11 5.02 -13.47 13.59
CA ASN A 11 3.70 -13.54 12.95
C ASN A 11 2.82 -12.32 13.28
N ARG A 12 2.86 -11.82 14.52
CA ARG A 12 2.14 -10.60 14.92
C ARG A 12 2.68 -9.37 14.19
N ILE A 13 4.00 -9.20 14.13
CA ILE A 13 4.65 -8.08 13.44
C ILE A 13 4.25 -8.07 11.95
N GLN A 14 4.32 -9.22 11.28
CA GLN A 14 3.89 -9.32 9.88
C GLN A 14 2.41 -8.98 9.69
N HIS A 15 1.55 -9.34 10.65
CA HIS A 15 0.13 -9.00 10.60
C HIS A 15 -0.10 -7.49 10.73
N LEU A 16 0.64 -6.84 11.63
CA LEU A 16 0.60 -5.39 11.78
C LEU A 16 1.09 -4.68 10.52
N ILE A 17 2.20 -5.15 9.93
CA ILE A 17 2.70 -4.63 8.65
C ILE A 17 1.64 -4.76 7.55
N PHE A 18 0.94 -5.90 7.49
CA PHE A 18 -0.14 -6.12 6.52
C PHE A 18 -1.27 -5.09 6.66
N ILE A 19 -1.77 -4.91 7.89
CA ILE A 19 -2.83 -3.93 8.16
C ILE A 19 -2.36 -2.52 7.82
N PHE A 20 -1.12 -2.18 8.20
CA PHE A 20 -0.55 -0.86 7.96
C PHE A 20 -0.40 -0.56 6.47
N ILE A 21 0.07 -1.50 5.66
CA ILE A 21 0.15 -1.34 4.20
C ILE A 21 -1.24 -1.09 3.61
N LEU A 22 -2.28 -1.80 4.08
CA LEU A 22 -3.65 -1.59 3.61
C LEU A 22 -4.15 -0.18 3.95
N THR A 23 -3.98 0.25 5.20
CA THR A 23 -4.38 1.61 5.63
C THR A 23 -3.68 2.67 4.79
N ILE A 24 -2.36 2.52 4.60
CA ILE A 24 -1.59 3.44 3.76
C ILE A 24 -2.08 3.42 2.30
N THR A 25 -2.41 2.25 1.76
CA THR A 25 -2.90 2.14 0.38
C THR A 25 -4.23 2.86 0.18
N VAL A 26 -5.13 2.78 1.16
CA VAL A 26 -6.39 3.52 1.13
C VAL A 26 -6.13 5.03 1.17
N MET A 27 -5.26 5.50 2.07
CA MET A 27 -4.88 6.91 2.12
C MET A 27 -4.27 7.41 0.82
N ASP A 28 -3.32 6.66 0.27
CA ASP A 28 -2.65 6.96 -1.01
C ASP A 28 -3.66 7.07 -2.17
N ALA A 29 -4.57 6.10 -2.30
CA ALA A 29 -5.57 6.10 -3.36
C ALA A 29 -6.57 7.27 -3.20
N VAL A 30 -6.98 7.59 -1.98
CA VAL A 30 -7.87 8.72 -1.69
C VAL A 30 -7.19 10.06 -1.95
N CYS A 31 -5.94 10.23 -1.49
CA CYS A 31 -5.16 11.45 -1.72
C CYS A 31 -4.92 11.68 -3.21
N THR A 32 -4.55 10.63 -3.94
CA THR A 32 -4.35 10.69 -5.39
C THR A 32 -5.64 11.09 -6.12
N ALA A 33 -6.75 10.41 -5.80
CA ALA A 33 -8.05 10.73 -6.39
C ALA A 33 -8.50 12.16 -6.06
N ALA A 34 -8.35 12.61 -4.81
CA ALA A 34 -8.70 13.97 -4.41
C ALA A 34 -7.83 15.02 -5.11
N GLY A 35 -6.52 14.79 -5.17
CA GLY A 35 -5.57 15.70 -5.78
C GLY A 35 -5.75 15.89 -7.27
N ILE A 36 -6.04 14.80 -7.98
CA ILE A 36 -6.38 14.85 -9.41
C ILE A 36 -7.68 15.62 -9.61
N ARG A 37 -8.70 15.40 -8.76
CA ARG A 37 -9.97 16.15 -8.84
C ARG A 37 -9.82 17.63 -8.54
N LEU A 38 -8.88 18.01 -7.68
CA LEU A 38 -8.55 19.40 -7.36
C LEU A 38 -7.61 20.04 -8.40
N GLY A 39 -7.05 19.27 -9.34
CA GLY A 39 -6.09 19.75 -10.35
C GLY A 39 -4.71 20.09 -9.77
N VAL A 40 -4.39 19.62 -8.57
CA VAL A 40 -3.15 19.96 -7.84
C VAL A 40 -2.01 19.00 -8.20
N ILE A 41 -2.34 17.74 -8.54
CA ILE A 41 -1.37 16.72 -8.93
C ILE A 41 -1.79 16.01 -10.22
N ALA A 42 -0.80 15.41 -10.87
CA ALA A 42 -0.99 14.51 -12.00
C ALA A 42 -0.62 13.08 -11.60
N GLU A 43 -1.28 12.09 -12.22
CA GLU A 43 -0.95 10.68 -12.02
C GLU A 43 0.41 10.37 -12.67
N GLY A 44 1.39 10.00 -11.85
CA GLY A 44 2.75 9.71 -12.29
C GLY A 44 2.90 8.34 -12.95
N ASN A 45 2.00 7.39 -12.67
CA ASN A 45 2.01 6.07 -13.29
C ASN A 45 1.26 6.08 -14.63
N PRO A 46 1.95 5.91 -15.78
CA PRO A 46 1.32 5.98 -17.10
C PRO A 46 0.18 4.97 -17.30
N LEU A 47 0.27 3.80 -16.64
CA LEU A 47 -0.76 2.77 -16.71
C LEU A 47 -2.03 3.16 -15.95
N MET A 48 -1.88 3.97 -14.90
CA MET A 48 -2.99 4.43 -14.07
C MET A 48 -3.54 5.79 -14.52
N ALA A 49 -2.80 6.55 -15.33
CA ALA A 49 -3.20 7.89 -15.75
C ALA A 49 -4.59 7.91 -16.38
N ALA A 50 -4.80 7.18 -17.48
CA ALA A 50 -6.08 7.14 -18.18
C ALA A 50 -7.27 6.75 -17.25
N PRO A 51 -7.23 5.63 -16.51
CA PRO A 51 -8.34 5.26 -15.63
C PRO A 51 -8.52 6.20 -14.44
N MET A 52 -7.44 6.80 -13.92
CA MET A 52 -7.52 7.72 -12.78
C MET A 52 -8.15 9.07 -13.16
N TYR A 53 -7.92 9.55 -14.38
CA TYR A 53 -8.59 10.75 -14.90
C TYR A 53 -10.06 10.48 -15.29
N ALA A 54 -10.37 9.30 -15.82
CA ALA A 54 -11.73 8.96 -16.25
C ALA A 54 -12.69 8.68 -15.07
N ALA A 55 -12.24 7.90 -14.08
CA ALA A 55 -13.07 7.48 -12.96
C ALA A 55 -12.23 7.28 -11.68
N PRO A 56 -11.75 8.37 -11.05
CA PRO A 56 -10.78 8.31 -9.95
C PRO A 56 -11.25 7.45 -8.77
N GLY A 57 -12.54 7.50 -8.42
CA GLY A 57 -13.10 6.72 -7.31
C GLY A 57 -13.11 5.21 -7.59
N ILE A 58 -13.50 4.79 -8.80
CA ILE A 58 -13.53 3.37 -9.20
C ILE A 58 -12.10 2.83 -9.29
N THR A 59 -11.21 3.63 -9.88
CA THR A 59 -9.80 3.30 -10.03
C THR A 59 -9.10 3.17 -8.67
N ALA A 60 -9.35 4.09 -7.73
CA ALA A 60 -8.88 3.99 -6.36
C ALA A 60 -9.37 2.71 -5.66
N ALA A 61 -10.66 2.37 -5.80
CA ALA A 61 -11.21 1.14 -5.24
C ALA A 61 -10.56 -0.13 -5.84
N ALA A 62 -10.32 -0.13 -7.16
CA ALA A 62 -9.64 -1.23 -7.84
C ALA A 62 -8.18 -1.40 -7.37
N VAL A 63 -7.45 -0.29 -7.16
CA VAL A 63 -6.08 -0.32 -6.62
C VAL A 63 -6.06 -0.88 -5.20
N CYS A 64 -6.99 -0.45 -4.34
CA CYS A 64 -7.13 -0.98 -2.98
C CYS A 64 -7.44 -2.49 -3.00
N ALA A 65 -8.38 -2.92 -3.83
CA ALA A 65 -8.74 -4.32 -3.96
C ALA A 65 -7.58 -5.17 -4.51
N GLY A 66 -6.89 -4.69 -5.55
CA GLY A 66 -5.73 -5.36 -6.13
C GLY A 66 -4.57 -5.49 -5.14
N THR A 67 -4.31 -4.44 -4.36
CA THR A 67 -3.28 -4.47 -3.30
C THR A 67 -3.67 -5.45 -2.19
N ALA A 68 -4.93 -5.45 -1.76
CA ALA A 68 -5.42 -6.42 -0.78
C ALA A 68 -5.30 -7.87 -1.28
N ALA A 69 -5.63 -8.12 -2.54
CA ALA A 69 -5.47 -9.44 -3.17
C ALA A 69 -3.99 -9.87 -3.23
N LEU A 70 -3.10 -8.97 -3.64
CA LEU A 70 -1.65 -9.23 -3.69
C LEU A 70 -1.09 -9.54 -2.29
N LEU A 71 -1.44 -8.73 -1.30
CA LEU A 71 -1.01 -8.97 0.09
C LEU A 71 -1.57 -10.29 0.62
N ALA A 72 -2.84 -10.62 0.33
CA ALA A 72 -3.44 -11.88 0.73
C ALA A 72 -2.71 -13.08 0.09
N LEU A 73 -2.27 -12.95 -1.16
CA LEU A 73 -1.45 -13.95 -1.82
C LEU A 73 -0.08 -14.10 -1.14
N ILE A 74 0.62 -13.00 -0.88
CA ILE A 74 1.90 -13.01 -0.15
C ILE A 74 1.73 -13.67 1.23
N TRP A 75 0.65 -13.35 1.94
CA TRP A 75 0.34 -13.92 3.24
C TRP A 75 0.11 -15.44 3.20
N ARG A 76 -0.54 -15.95 2.14
CA ARG A 76 -0.72 -17.39 1.93
C ARG A 76 0.61 -18.08 1.60
N LEU A 77 1.44 -17.45 0.77
CA LEU A 77 2.71 -18.00 0.31
C LEU A 77 3.83 -17.94 1.36
N ARG A 78 3.72 -17.08 2.38
CA ARG A 78 4.77 -16.88 3.40
C ARG A 78 5.19 -18.14 4.15
N ARG A 79 4.30 -19.14 4.27
CA ARG A 79 4.63 -20.42 4.92
C ARG A 79 5.61 -21.26 4.11
N ARG A 80 5.71 -21.00 2.80
CA ARG A 80 6.55 -21.75 1.84
C ARG A 80 7.72 -20.92 1.30
N ALA A 81 7.66 -19.60 1.44
CA ALA A 81 8.61 -18.67 0.85
C ALA A 81 9.33 -17.84 1.93
N PRO A 82 10.64 -18.05 2.16
CA PRO A 82 11.40 -17.24 3.13
C PRO A 82 11.51 -15.77 2.70
N TRP A 83 11.37 -15.47 1.40
CA TRP A 83 11.42 -14.11 0.85
C TRP A 83 10.15 -13.28 1.12
N ALA A 84 9.05 -13.88 1.57
CA ALA A 84 7.78 -13.18 1.76
C ALA A 84 7.88 -12.03 2.79
N GLY A 85 8.72 -12.20 3.82
CA GLY A 85 8.98 -11.14 4.81
C GLY A 85 9.68 -9.93 4.18
N ALA A 86 10.72 -10.17 3.37
CA ALA A 86 11.43 -9.12 2.64
C ALA A 86 10.50 -8.41 1.64
N ALA A 87 9.67 -9.17 0.91
CA ALA A 87 8.69 -8.61 -0.01
C ALA A 87 7.69 -7.65 0.68
N LEU A 88 7.17 -8.03 1.85
CA LEU A 88 6.29 -7.15 2.65
C LEU A 88 7.00 -5.86 3.08
N LEU A 89 8.26 -5.95 3.51
CA LEU A 89 9.05 -4.78 3.88
C LEU A 89 9.30 -3.84 2.70
N SER A 90 9.61 -4.39 1.52
CA SER A 90 9.78 -3.58 0.31
C SER A 90 8.48 -2.88 -0.11
N VAL A 91 7.33 -3.56 -0.03
CA VAL A 91 6.02 -2.93 -0.30
C VAL A 91 5.74 -1.80 0.69
N LEU A 92 6.04 -2.03 1.98
CA LEU A 92 5.89 -1.00 3.01
C LEU A 92 6.78 0.22 2.74
N ALA A 93 8.05 0.01 2.39
CA ALA A 93 8.98 1.11 2.10
C ALA A 93 8.50 1.99 0.94
N VAL A 94 8.05 1.38 -0.16
CA VAL A 94 7.48 2.11 -1.30
C VAL A 94 6.25 2.91 -0.88
N LYS A 95 5.33 2.29 -0.12
CA LYS A 95 4.10 2.94 0.34
C LYS A 95 4.38 4.11 1.30
N LEU A 96 5.38 4.00 2.17
CA LEU A 96 5.82 5.10 3.02
C LEU A 96 6.38 6.27 2.20
N GLY A 97 7.15 5.98 1.14
CA GLY A 97 7.66 7.02 0.22
C GLY A 97 6.52 7.78 -0.46
N VAL A 98 5.50 7.07 -0.94
CA VAL A 98 4.32 7.67 -1.58
C VAL A 98 3.51 8.50 -0.57
N VAL A 99 3.31 8.03 0.66
CA VAL A 99 2.68 8.85 1.71
C VAL A 99 3.51 10.08 2.04
N GLY A 100 4.84 9.98 2.08
CA GLY A 100 5.72 11.13 2.28
C GLY A 100 5.50 12.20 1.20
N LEU A 101 5.38 11.79 -0.06
CA LEU A 101 4.99 12.68 -1.15
C LEU A 101 3.61 13.30 -0.91
N HIS A 102 2.65 12.48 -0.44
CA HIS A 102 1.31 12.94 -0.07
C HIS A 102 1.26 13.85 1.18
N LEU A 103 2.27 13.84 2.03
CA LEU A 103 2.35 14.81 3.13
C LEU A 103 2.98 16.12 2.66
N TYR A 104 4.02 16.01 1.84
CA TYR A 104 4.73 17.17 1.29
C TYR A 104 3.80 18.11 0.52
N TRP A 105 3.02 17.59 -0.43
CA TRP A 105 2.09 18.43 -1.20
C TRP A 105 0.93 19.00 -0.36
N ILE A 106 0.35 18.26 0.60
CA ILE A 106 -0.73 18.75 1.47
C ILE A 106 -0.22 19.91 2.34
N LEU A 107 1.01 19.80 2.85
CA LEU A 107 1.61 20.84 3.69
C LEU A 107 2.16 22.02 2.88
N ALA A 108 2.43 21.83 1.58
CA ALA A 108 2.86 22.88 0.66
C ALA A 108 1.68 23.62 0.01
N LEU A 109 0.45 23.15 0.20
CA LEU A 109 -0.81 23.78 -0.21
C LEU A 109 -1.22 24.87 0.79
#